data_AF-A0A7Y2MM58-F1
#
_entry.id   AF-A0A7Y2MM58-F1
#
_cell.length_a   1.000
_cell.length_b   1.000
_cell.length_c   1.000
_cell.angle_alpha   90.00
_cell.angle_beta   90.00
_cell.angle_gamma   90.00
#
_symmetry.space_group_name_H-M   'P 1'
#
loop_
_entity.id
_entity.type
_entity.pdbx_description
1 polymer ?
#
loop_
_entity_poly.entity_id
_entity_poly.type
_entity_poly.pdbx_seq_one_letter_code
_entity_poly.pdbx_strand_id
1 'polypeptide(L)'
;MYRRTQNPYGNYPQGRRGRSLGPGRFKMFLFLGLIMFGYQAFKYFTNVQENPITGEMQRVQWTSEQEIQLGIQSAPQMAAQHGGLHPDQQAQDLVDQVGERLVRSTIVRKSGYPYDFHLLADPKMVNAFALPGGQVFITAALFSRLQNEDQLAGVLGHEIGHVIHRHGAERMAKSGFIQGIIQSVMLGSGGDPSMAQVAGVVGNYVNLSYGRDQELESDDWGVRLMLEAGYDPEELISVMDILEEASGGRNVPEFQSSHPSPENRREMIEEAIDRYSGR
;
A
#
# COMPACT_ATOMS: atom_id res chain seq x y z
N MET A 1 -20.87 -69.27 22.77
CA MET A 1 -19.95 -68.91 23.88
C MET A 1 -18.53 -69.26 23.47
N TYR A 2 -17.67 -68.26 23.27
CA TYR A 2 -16.25 -68.30 23.66
C TYR A 2 -15.70 -66.88 23.54
N ARG A 3 -15.37 -66.31 24.70
CA ARG A 3 -14.80 -64.98 24.92
C ARG A 3 -13.30 -65.08 24.61
N ARG A 4 -12.78 -64.25 23.70
CA ARG A 4 -11.33 -63.98 23.59
C ARG A 4 -11.04 -62.60 24.16
N THR A 5 -10.07 -62.61 25.05
CA THR A 5 -9.54 -61.55 25.90
C THR A 5 -8.80 -60.46 25.10
N GLN A 6 -8.87 -59.23 25.61
CA GLN A 6 -8.14 -58.06 25.14
C GLN A 6 -6.62 -58.26 25.20
N ASN A 7 -5.90 -57.60 24.28
CA ASN A 7 -4.51 -57.19 24.49
C ASN A 7 -4.47 -55.64 24.45
N PRO A 8 -4.14 -54.93 25.55
CA PRO A 8 -4.34 -53.49 25.67
C PRO A 8 -3.04 -52.67 25.50
N TYR A 9 -2.12 -53.07 24.62
CA TYR A 9 -0.92 -52.27 24.35
C TYR A 9 -0.50 -52.31 22.87
N GLY A 10 -0.38 -51.12 22.29
CA GLY A 10 0.55 -50.86 21.18
C GLY A 10 -0.09 -50.54 19.83
N ASN A 11 -0.47 -49.28 19.62
CA ASN A 11 -0.30 -48.65 18.31
C ASN A 11 -0.25 -47.12 18.45
N TYR A 12 0.93 -46.59 18.77
CA TYR A 12 1.24 -45.21 18.45
C TYR A 12 1.48 -45.12 16.94
N PRO A 13 0.82 -44.21 16.20
CA PRO A 13 1.19 -43.98 14.81
C PRO A 13 2.64 -43.49 14.78
N GLN A 14 3.53 -44.27 14.16
CA GLN A 14 4.89 -43.83 13.88
C GLN A 14 4.83 -42.50 13.12
N GLY A 15 5.39 -41.46 13.74
CA GLY A 15 5.53 -40.16 13.09
C GLY A 15 6.21 -40.32 11.74
N ARG A 16 5.62 -39.71 10.70
CA ARG A 16 6.28 -39.52 9.41
C ARG A 16 7.59 -38.75 9.66
N ARG A 17 8.70 -39.48 9.75
CA ARG A 17 10.04 -38.89 9.68
C ARG A 17 10.11 -38.12 8.36
N GLY A 18 10.20 -36.79 8.44
CA GLY A 18 10.50 -35.96 7.29
C GLY A 18 11.73 -36.52 6.60
N ARG A 19 11.63 -36.86 5.31
CA ARG A 19 12.78 -37.25 4.50
C ARG A 19 13.73 -36.05 4.50
N SER A 20 14.85 -36.14 5.23
CA SER A 20 15.91 -35.15 5.09
C SER A 20 16.41 -35.19 3.65
N LEU A 21 16.57 -34.01 3.06
CA LEU A 21 17.15 -33.88 1.73
C LEU A 21 18.58 -34.41 1.78
N GLY A 22 18.86 -35.48 1.04
CA GLY A 22 20.22 -36.02 0.95
C GLY A 22 21.22 -34.95 0.51
N PRO A 23 22.50 -35.02 0.92
CA PRO A 23 23.48 -33.94 0.76
C PRO A 23 23.67 -33.45 -0.68
N GLY A 24 23.50 -34.32 -1.69
CA GLY A 24 23.52 -33.93 -3.11
C GLY A 24 22.29 -33.12 -3.54
N ARG A 25 21.10 -33.48 -3.06
CA ARG A 25 19.87 -32.70 -3.27
C ARG A 25 19.93 -31.37 -2.54
N PHE A 26 20.43 -31.36 -1.31
CA PHE A 26 20.63 -30.13 -0.54
C PHE A 26 21.59 -29.14 -1.23
N LYS A 27 22.73 -29.61 -1.77
CA LYS A 27 23.65 -28.78 -2.56
C LYS A 27 23.02 -28.25 -3.84
N MET A 28 22.21 -29.06 -4.53
CA MET A 28 21.46 -28.63 -5.71
C MET A 28 20.41 -27.55 -5.36
N PHE A 29 19.68 -27.71 -4.25
CA PHE A 29 18.74 -26.70 -3.76
C PHE A 29 19.45 -25.39 -3.37
N LEU A 30 20.60 -25.45 -2.70
CA LEU A 30 21.43 -24.27 -2.40
C LEU A 30 21.92 -23.57 -3.67
N PHE A 31 22.36 -24.34 -4.67
CA PHE A 31 22.83 -23.80 -5.94
C PHE A 31 21.71 -23.12 -6.73
N LEU A 32 20.53 -23.75 -6.82
CA LEU A 32 19.34 -23.14 -7.43
C LEU A 32 18.90 -21.88 -6.67
N GLY A 33 18.94 -21.91 -5.34
CA GLY A 33 18.65 -20.74 -4.50
C GLY A 33 19.61 -19.57 -4.74
N LEU A 34 20.91 -19.85 -4.89
CA LEU A 34 21.93 -18.85 -5.23
C LEU A 34 21.73 -18.27 -6.64
N ILE A 35 21.37 -19.09 -7.63
CA ILE A 35 21.05 -18.62 -8.99
C ILE A 35 19.81 -17.73 -8.96
N MET A 36 18.74 -18.15 -8.28
CA MET A 36 17.55 -17.31 -8.14
C MET A 36 17.88 -16.00 -7.42
N PHE A 37 18.60 -16.05 -6.31
CA PHE A 37 19.02 -14.85 -5.59
C PHE A 37 19.86 -13.91 -6.48
N GLY A 38 20.84 -14.45 -7.21
CA GLY A 38 21.66 -13.68 -8.14
C GLY A 38 20.85 -13.05 -9.28
N TYR A 39 19.89 -13.78 -9.85
CA TYR A 39 18.95 -13.26 -10.84
C TYR A 39 18.05 -12.16 -10.28
N GLN A 40 17.54 -12.33 -9.05
CA GLN A 40 16.70 -11.33 -8.38
C GLN A 40 17.48 -10.06 -8.03
N ALA A 41 18.70 -10.19 -7.52
CA ALA A 41 19.58 -9.06 -7.27
C ALA A 41 19.90 -8.34 -8.59
N PHE A 42 20.27 -9.08 -9.64
CA PHE A 42 20.51 -8.52 -10.97
C PHE A 42 19.29 -7.77 -11.49
N LYS A 43 18.08 -8.35 -11.42
CA LYS A 43 16.83 -7.68 -11.79
C LYS A 43 16.57 -6.43 -10.96
N TYR A 44 16.72 -6.49 -9.64
CA TYR A 44 16.52 -5.31 -8.79
C TYR A 44 17.44 -4.14 -9.18
N PHE A 45 18.70 -4.41 -9.48
CA PHE A 45 19.66 -3.38 -9.88
C PHE A 45 19.52 -2.92 -11.33
N THR A 46 18.83 -3.68 -12.20
CA THR A 46 18.69 -3.37 -13.63
C THR A 46 17.30 -2.90 -14.03
N ASN A 47 16.27 -3.14 -13.20
CA ASN A 47 14.90 -2.78 -13.51
C ASN A 47 14.60 -1.35 -13.03
N VAL A 48 15.03 -0.40 -13.86
CA VAL A 48 14.71 1.03 -13.74
C VAL A 48 13.75 1.37 -14.87
N GLN A 49 12.63 2.02 -14.54
CA GLN A 49 11.63 2.46 -15.50
C GLN A 49 11.39 3.96 -15.31
N GLU A 50 11.14 4.67 -16.41
CA GLU A 50 10.71 6.06 -16.34
C GLU A 50 9.26 6.12 -15.83
N ASN A 51 9.00 7.02 -14.89
CA ASN A 51 7.66 7.33 -14.43
C ASN A 51 6.93 8.11 -15.54
N PRO A 52 5.80 7.62 -16.06
CA PRO A 52 5.11 8.27 -17.19
C PRO A 52 4.48 9.62 -16.81
N ILE A 53 4.38 9.94 -15.53
CA ILE A 53 3.77 11.16 -15.00
C ILE A 53 4.84 12.17 -14.63
N THR A 54 5.82 11.76 -13.81
CA THR A 54 6.86 12.65 -13.27
C THR A 54 8.10 12.75 -14.17
N GLY A 55 8.33 11.76 -15.04
CA GLY A 55 9.55 11.63 -15.85
C GLY A 55 10.77 11.11 -15.07
N GLU A 56 10.59 10.77 -13.80
CA GLU A 56 11.68 10.28 -12.94
C GLU A 56 12.07 8.84 -13.26
N MET A 57 13.35 8.52 -13.12
CA MET A 57 13.83 7.16 -13.27
C MET A 57 13.70 6.39 -11.95
N GLN A 58 12.74 5.48 -11.90
CA GLN A 58 12.33 4.80 -10.67
C GLN A 58 12.67 3.31 -10.71
N ARG A 59 13.06 2.77 -9.55
CA ARG A 59 13.35 1.34 -9.40
C ARG A 59 12.10 0.59 -9.00
N VAL A 60 11.37 0.13 -10.01
CA VAL A 60 10.09 -0.57 -9.87
C VAL A 60 10.14 -1.93 -10.57
N GLN A 61 9.45 -2.92 -10.00
CA GLN A 61 9.42 -4.27 -10.57
C GLN A 61 8.32 -4.50 -11.62
N TRP A 62 7.31 -3.64 -11.65
CA TRP A 62 6.12 -3.76 -12.50
C TRP A 62 5.99 -2.57 -13.45
N THR A 63 5.24 -2.77 -14.52
CA THR A 63 4.74 -1.68 -15.37
C THR A 63 3.53 -1.01 -14.70
N SER A 64 3.21 0.22 -15.10
CA SER A 64 2.00 0.92 -14.64
C SER A 64 0.71 0.10 -14.82
N GLU A 65 0.57 -0.62 -15.94
CA GLU A 65 -0.60 -1.50 -16.16
C GLU A 65 -0.66 -2.65 -15.16
N GLN A 66 0.48 -3.29 -14.86
CA GLN A 66 0.54 -4.35 -13.87
C GLN A 66 0.23 -3.84 -12.45
N GLU A 67 0.62 -2.61 -12.14
CA GLU A 67 0.29 -1.94 -10.88
C GLU A 67 -1.21 -1.68 -10.76
N ILE A 68 -1.85 -1.16 -11.82
CA ILE A 68 -3.31 -0.98 -11.89
C ILE A 68 -4.03 -2.31 -11.60
N GLN A 69 -3.67 -3.38 -12.31
CA GLN A 69 -4.31 -4.69 -12.10
C GLN A 69 -4.10 -5.21 -10.68
N LEU A 70 -2.91 -5.01 -10.11
CA LEU A 70 -2.62 -5.40 -8.74
C LEU A 70 -3.48 -4.64 -7.72
N GLY A 71 -3.62 -3.33 -7.89
CA GLY A 71 -4.46 -2.48 -7.04
C GLY A 71 -5.92 -2.90 -7.08
N ILE A 72 -6.50 -2.98 -8.28
CA ILE A 72 -7.91 -3.35 -8.49
C ILE A 72 -8.21 -4.72 -7.88
N GLN A 73 -7.34 -5.71 -8.08
CA GLN A 73 -7.57 -7.06 -7.56
C GLN A 73 -7.37 -7.17 -6.04
N SER A 74 -6.56 -6.30 -5.46
CA SER A 74 -6.29 -6.30 -4.02
C SER A 74 -7.33 -5.51 -3.22
N ALA A 75 -7.97 -4.51 -3.85
CA ALA A 75 -8.90 -3.59 -3.20
C ALA A 75 -10.02 -4.27 -2.37
N PRO A 76 -10.76 -5.28 -2.88
CA PRO A 76 -11.84 -5.90 -2.10
C PRO A 76 -11.35 -6.60 -0.82
N GLN A 77 -10.18 -7.25 -0.90
CA GLN A 77 -9.60 -7.94 0.25
C GLN A 77 -8.97 -6.96 1.25
N MET A 78 -8.42 -5.83 0.77
CA MET A 78 -8.00 -4.73 1.63
C MET A 78 -9.18 -4.13 2.37
N ALA A 79 -10.27 -3.80 1.68
CA ALA A 79 -11.49 -3.35 2.33
C ALA A 79 -11.95 -4.33 3.41
N ALA A 80 -12.01 -5.63 3.10
CA ALA A 80 -12.40 -6.66 4.05
C ALA A 80 -11.49 -6.75 5.30
N GLN A 81 -10.17 -6.50 5.17
CA GLN A 81 -9.24 -6.49 6.32
C GLN A 81 -9.48 -5.32 7.27
N HIS A 82 -10.05 -4.21 6.77
CA HIS A 82 -10.39 -3.01 7.54
C HIS A 82 -11.89 -2.91 7.84
N GLY A 83 -12.58 -4.05 7.98
CA GLY A 83 -13.99 -4.10 8.38
C GLY A 83 -15.00 -3.92 7.24
N GLY A 84 -14.54 -3.85 5.99
CA GLY A 84 -15.37 -3.60 4.81
C GLY A 84 -15.51 -2.11 4.50
N LEU A 85 -16.33 -1.80 3.49
CA LEU A 85 -16.73 -0.42 3.21
C LEU A 85 -17.66 0.09 4.31
N HIS A 86 -17.53 1.37 4.65
CA HIS A 86 -18.38 2.03 5.62
C HIS A 86 -19.82 2.13 5.08
N PRO A 87 -20.86 1.87 5.91
CA PRO A 87 -22.24 1.81 5.44
C PRO A 87 -22.89 3.18 5.16
N ASP A 88 -22.28 4.29 5.59
CA ASP A 88 -22.78 5.64 5.34
C ASP A 88 -22.44 6.09 3.92
N GLN A 89 -23.46 6.09 3.05
CA GLN A 89 -23.31 6.49 1.66
C GLN A 89 -23.03 7.99 1.51
N GLN A 90 -23.53 8.85 2.40
CA GLN A 90 -23.25 10.29 2.30
C GLN A 90 -21.78 10.59 2.58
N ALA A 91 -21.20 9.88 3.55
CA ALA A 91 -19.77 9.98 3.85
C ALA A 91 -18.92 9.44 2.69
N GLN A 92 -19.31 8.31 2.08
CA GLN A 92 -18.64 7.80 0.88
C GLN A 92 -18.75 8.78 -0.30
N ASP A 93 -19.93 9.33 -0.56
CA ASP A 93 -20.15 10.30 -1.65
C ASP A 93 -19.30 11.56 -1.46
N LEU A 94 -19.03 11.98 -0.22
CA LEU A 94 -18.11 13.09 0.07
C LEU A 94 -16.66 12.70 -0.26
N VAL A 95 -16.22 11.52 0.15
CA VAL A 95 -14.89 10.98 -0.18
C VAL A 95 -14.69 10.91 -1.71
N ASP A 96 -15.69 10.42 -2.42
CA ASP A 96 -15.67 10.34 -3.88
C ASP A 96 -15.63 11.73 -4.52
N GLN A 97 -16.48 12.66 -4.09
CA GLN A 97 -16.51 14.02 -4.62
C GLN A 97 -15.17 14.75 -4.44
N VAL A 98 -14.57 14.65 -3.25
CA VAL A 98 -13.27 15.27 -2.98
C VAL A 98 -12.17 14.63 -3.80
N GLY A 99 -12.09 13.30 -3.80
CA GLY A 99 -11.11 12.55 -4.57
C GLY A 99 -11.22 12.81 -6.07
N GLU A 100 -12.43 12.78 -6.63
CA GLU A 100 -12.70 13.11 -8.03
C GLU A 100 -12.27 14.53 -8.39
N ARG A 101 -12.46 15.49 -7.49
CA ARG A 101 -12.05 16.88 -7.73
C ARG A 101 -10.53 17.02 -7.79
N LEU A 102 -9.79 16.31 -6.94
CA LEU A 102 -8.32 16.28 -6.98
C LEU A 102 -7.79 15.64 -8.27
N VAL A 103 -8.35 14.50 -8.69
CA VAL A 103 -7.86 13.77 -9.89
C VAL A 103 -8.28 14.42 -11.22
N ARG A 104 -9.15 15.44 -11.20
CA ARG A 104 -9.42 16.28 -12.38
C ARG A 104 -8.23 17.15 -12.77
N SER A 105 -7.23 17.29 -11.89
CA SER A 105 -5.94 17.93 -12.21
C SER A 105 -5.40 17.40 -13.54
N THR A 106 -4.89 18.31 -14.37
CA THR A 106 -4.40 17.98 -15.71
C THR A 106 -3.30 16.92 -15.66
N ILE A 107 -2.49 16.91 -14.60
CA ILE A 107 -1.36 15.99 -14.47
C ILE A 107 -1.82 14.63 -14.02
N VAL A 108 -2.76 14.58 -13.09
CA VAL A 108 -3.36 13.32 -12.66
C VAL A 108 -4.08 12.65 -13.83
N ARG A 109 -4.82 13.42 -14.64
CA ARG A 109 -5.48 12.88 -15.85
C ARG A 109 -4.50 12.30 -16.87
N LYS A 110 -3.28 12.85 -16.98
CA LYS A 110 -2.24 12.30 -17.87
C LYS A 110 -1.73 10.94 -17.42
N SER A 111 -1.86 10.59 -16.14
CA SER A 111 -1.45 9.27 -15.63
C SER A 111 -2.24 8.11 -16.25
N GLY A 112 -3.52 8.35 -16.57
CA GLY A 112 -4.43 7.28 -16.99
C GLY A 112 -4.79 6.28 -15.89
N TYR A 113 -4.40 6.52 -14.63
CA TYR A 113 -4.76 5.65 -13.52
C TYR A 113 -6.26 5.71 -13.22
N PRO A 114 -6.94 4.56 -13.05
CA PRO A 114 -8.35 4.51 -12.68
C PRO A 114 -8.48 4.72 -11.17
N TYR A 115 -8.35 5.97 -10.72
CA TYR A 115 -8.52 6.30 -9.32
C TYR A 115 -9.91 5.93 -8.82
N ASP A 116 -9.96 5.33 -7.63
CA ASP A 116 -11.18 4.99 -6.92
C ASP A 116 -10.94 5.18 -5.42
N PHE A 117 -11.94 5.68 -4.71
CA PHE A 117 -11.81 6.13 -3.33
C PHE A 117 -12.72 5.34 -2.41
N HIS A 118 -12.21 4.93 -1.26
CA HIS A 118 -12.87 3.94 -0.41
C HIS A 118 -12.89 4.40 1.05
N LEU A 119 -14.07 4.65 1.59
CA LEU A 119 -14.25 4.85 3.02
C LEU A 119 -14.39 3.48 3.71
N LEU A 120 -13.41 3.16 4.56
CA LEU A 120 -13.35 1.88 5.28
C LEU A 120 -14.09 1.97 6.62
N ALA A 121 -14.74 0.88 7.02
CA ALA A 121 -15.55 0.83 8.23
C ALA A 121 -14.72 0.83 9.54
N ASP A 122 -13.39 0.70 9.48
CA ASP A 122 -12.52 0.59 10.65
C ASP A 122 -12.64 1.83 11.57
N PRO A 123 -13.23 1.67 12.79
CA PRO A 123 -13.46 2.79 13.70
C PRO A 123 -12.29 3.02 14.66
N LYS A 124 -11.21 2.22 14.58
CA LYS A 124 -10.09 2.25 15.54
C LYS A 124 -8.80 2.70 14.90
N MET A 125 -8.49 2.20 13.71
CA MET A 125 -7.23 2.48 13.04
C MET A 125 -7.29 3.85 12.38
N VAL A 126 -6.61 4.85 12.93
CA VAL A 126 -6.45 6.17 12.27
C VAL A 126 -5.45 6.01 11.13
N ASN A 127 -5.94 5.89 9.89
CA ASN A 127 -5.10 5.67 8.72
C ASN A 127 -5.76 6.11 7.40
N ALA A 128 -4.93 6.35 6.40
CA ALA A 128 -5.25 6.41 4.99
C ALA A 128 -4.08 5.77 4.22
N PHE A 129 -4.35 5.22 3.05
CA PHE A 129 -3.30 4.61 2.21
C PHE A 129 -3.76 4.45 0.78
N ALA A 130 -2.82 4.41 -0.16
CA ALA A 130 -3.06 4.02 -1.53
C ALA A 130 -2.46 2.66 -1.90
N LEU A 131 -3.18 1.88 -2.70
CA LEU A 131 -2.63 0.75 -3.43
C LEU A 131 -1.99 1.23 -4.75
N PRO A 132 -1.01 0.49 -5.28
CA PRO A 132 -0.47 0.75 -6.61
C PRO A 132 -1.60 0.87 -7.65
N GLY A 133 -1.50 1.88 -8.51
CA GLY A 133 -2.46 2.08 -9.60
C GLY A 133 -3.75 2.81 -9.23
N GLY A 134 -3.87 3.39 -8.03
CA GLY A 134 -4.84 4.46 -7.76
C GLY A 134 -6.04 4.11 -6.88
N GLN A 135 -6.05 2.95 -6.22
CA GLN A 135 -7.10 2.63 -5.25
C GLN A 135 -6.73 3.26 -3.90
N VAL A 136 -7.45 4.29 -3.47
CA VAL A 136 -7.14 5.11 -2.29
C VAL A 136 -8.16 4.85 -1.19
N PHE A 137 -7.67 4.66 0.04
CA PHE A 137 -8.46 4.26 1.19
C PHE A 137 -8.30 5.25 2.33
N ILE A 138 -9.39 5.52 3.04
CA ILE A 138 -9.40 6.26 4.31
C ILE A 138 -10.25 5.51 5.32
N THR A 139 -9.77 5.38 6.56
CA THR A 139 -10.55 4.72 7.62
C THR A 139 -11.58 5.65 8.24
N ALA A 140 -12.70 5.09 8.69
CA ALA A 140 -13.71 5.84 9.45
C ALA A 140 -13.10 6.54 10.68
N ALA A 141 -12.08 5.95 11.31
CA ALA A 141 -11.40 6.57 12.43
C ALA A 141 -10.63 7.85 12.06
N LEU A 142 -9.95 7.90 10.90
CA LEU A 142 -9.30 9.14 10.44
C LEU A 142 -10.35 10.12 9.94
N PHE A 143 -11.27 9.66 9.09
CA PHE A 143 -12.34 10.48 8.54
C PHE A 143 -13.15 11.22 9.62
N SER A 144 -13.48 10.56 10.74
CA SER A 144 -14.25 11.17 11.82
C SER A 144 -13.50 12.25 12.62
N ARG A 145 -12.21 12.48 12.35
CA ARG A 145 -11.39 13.50 13.02
C ARG A 145 -11.20 14.75 12.17
N LEU A 146 -11.45 14.64 10.86
CA LEU A 146 -11.39 15.76 9.94
C LEU A 146 -12.55 16.71 10.23
N GLN A 147 -12.25 18.00 10.22
CA GLN A 147 -13.15 19.08 10.60
C GLN A 147 -13.81 19.75 9.39
N ASN A 148 -13.23 19.59 8.20
CA ASN A 148 -13.74 20.17 6.96
C ASN A 148 -13.30 19.35 5.73
N GLU A 149 -13.86 19.72 4.57
CA GLU A 149 -13.60 19.08 3.28
C GLU A 149 -12.14 19.25 2.82
N ASP A 150 -11.52 20.39 3.14
CA ASP A 150 -10.15 20.74 2.74
C ASP A 150 -9.13 19.84 3.45
N GLN A 151 -9.36 19.46 4.72
CA GLN A 151 -8.55 18.47 5.43
C GLN A 151 -8.66 17.07 4.81
N LEU A 152 -9.86 16.68 4.35
CA LEU A 152 -10.04 15.46 3.58
C LEU A 152 -9.30 15.54 2.26
N ALA A 153 -9.32 16.69 1.59
CA ALA A 153 -8.56 16.92 0.37
C ALA A 153 -7.05 16.83 0.62
N GLY A 154 -6.55 17.28 1.78
CA GLY A 154 -5.17 17.11 2.19
C GLY A 154 -4.76 15.65 2.32
N VAL A 155 -5.54 14.86 3.06
CA VAL A 155 -5.30 13.42 3.22
C VAL A 155 -5.31 12.70 1.86
N LEU A 156 -6.35 12.90 1.05
CA LEU A 156 -6.47 12.23 -0.25
C LEU A 156 -5.43 12.74 -1.26
N GLY A 157 -5.10 14.04 -1.23
CA GLY A 157 -4.08 14.63 -2.09
C GLY A 157 -2.70 14.06 -1.83
N HIS A 158 -2.35 13.87 -0.56
CA HIS A 158 -1.14 13.16 -0.14
C HIS A 158 -1.15 11.71 -0.68
N GLU A 159 -2.22 10.94 -0.47
CA GLU A 159 -2.27 9.57 -1.02
C GLU A 159 -2.17 9.49 -2.55
N ILE A 160 -2.75 10.46 -3.27
CA ILE A 160 -2.57 10.58 -4.72
C ILE A 160 -1.11 10.87 -5.07
N GLY A 161 -0.40 11.69 -4.28
CA GLY A 161 1.03 11.93 -4.42
C GLY A 161 1.85 10.64 -4.40
N HIS A 162 1.58 9.73 -3.46
CA HIS A 162 2.22 8.40 -3.44
C HIS A 162 1.94 7.57 -4.69
N VAL A 163 0.73 7.67 -5.27
CA VAL A 163 0.38 6.96 -6.50
C VAL A 163 1.11 7.55 -7.70
N ILE A 164 1.15 8.89 -7.82
CA ILE A 164 1.84 9.60 -8.90
C ILE A 164 3.31 9.22 -8.93
N HIS A 165 3.98 9.25 -7.78
CA HIS A 165 5.38 8.84 -7.66
C HIS A 165 5.59 7.33 -7.54
N ARG A 166 4.54 6.51 -7.65
CA ARG A 166 4.64 5.04 -7.60
C ARG A 166 5.40 4.53 -6.35
N HIS A 167 5.32 5.26 -5.24
CA HIS A 167 6.05 4.97 -4.00
C HIS A 167 5.77 3.56 -3.47
N GLY A 168 4.51 3.10 -3.57
CA GLY A 168 4.13 1.74 -3.22
C GLY A 168 4.86 0.69 -4.07
N ALA A 169 5.04 0.95 -5.37
CA ALA A 169 5.75 0.04 -6.27
C ALA A 169 7.26 -0.01 -5.99
N GLU A 170 7.88 1.15 -5.70
CA GLU A 170 9.29 1.22 -5.29
C GLU A 170 9.52 0.50 -3.97
N ARG A 171 8.59 0.67 -3.01
CA ARG A 171 8.65 0.01 -1.73
C ARG A 171 8.54 -1.51 -1.86
N MET A 172 7.58 -1.99 -2.64
CA MET A 172 7.47 -3.42 -2.96
C MET A 172 8.73 -3.94 -3.64
N ALA A 173 9.31 -3.16 -4.57
CA ALA A 173 10.56 -3.52 -5.24
C ALA A 173 11.72 -3.68 -4.24
N LYS A 174 11.86 -2.71 -3.32
CA LYS A 174 12.89 -2.68 -2.26
C LYS A 174 12.73 -3.81 -1.25
N SER A 175 11.51 -4.14 -0.87
CA SER A 175 11.22 -5.22 0.09
C SER A 175 11.31 -6.63 -0.54
N GLY A 176 11.70 -6.71 -1.81
CA GLY A 176 11.88 -7.98 -2.51
C GLY A 176 10.56 -8.69 -2.85
N PHE A 177 9.44 -7.96 -2.94
CA PHE A 177 8.18 -8.56 -3.39
C PHE A 177 8.39 -9.15 -4.80
N ILE A 178 8.18 -10.46 -4.92
CA ILE A 178 8.62 -11.23 -6.08
C ILE A 178 7.50 -11.19 -7.14
N GLN A 179 7.80 -10.57 -8.29
CA GLN A 179 6.97 -10.53 -9.50
C GLN A 179 6.35 -11.90 -9.89
N GLY A 180 7.01 -13.00 -9.52
CA GLY A 180 6.59 -14.38 -9.76
C GLY A 180 5.27 -14.79 -9.09
N ILE A 181 4.89 -14.16 -7.96
CA ILE A 181 3.61 -14.46 -7.29
C ILE A 181 2.45 -14.03 -8.22
N ILE A 182 2.48 -12.80 -8.72
CA ILE A 182 1.44 -12.27 -9.62
C ILE A 182 1.47 -12.97 -10.99
N GLN A 183 2.65 -13.27 -11.55
CA GLN A 183 2.73 -13.99 -12.83
C GLN A 183 2.11 -15.39 -12.73
N SER A 184 2.30 -16.11 -11.62
CA SER A 184 1.71 -17.44 -11.44
C SER A 184 0.18 -17.43 -11.49
N VAL A 185 -0.39 -16.36 -10.93
CA VAL A 185 -1.83 -16.10 -10.81
C VAL A 185 -2.42 -15.56 -12.12
N MET A 186 -1.75 -14.62 -12.79
CA MET A 186 -2.21 -14.06 -14.07
C MET A 186 -2.17 -15.08 -15.22
N LEU A 187 -1.23 -16.03 -15.16
CA LEU A 187 -1.07 -17.06 -16.20
C LEU A 187 -1.92 -18.31 -15.96
N GLY A 188 -2.76 -18.35 -14.92
CA GLY A 188 -3.65 -19.47 -14.61
C GLY A 188 -2.90 -20.80 -14.45
N SER A 189 -1.66 -20.74 -13.95
CA SER A 189 -0.70 -21.82 -14.04
C SER A 189 -0.89 -22.90 -12.95
N GLY A 190 -2.13 -23.34 -12.71
CA GLY A 190 -2.49 -24.61 -12.04
C GLY A 190 -1.96 -24.87 -10.63
N GLY A 191 -1.23 -23.94 -10.02
CA GLY A 191 -0.62 -24.03 -8.69
C GLY A 191 -0.92 -22.80 -7.82
N ASP A 192 -2.03 -22.12 -8.11
CA ASP A 192 -2.32 -20.73 -7.72
C ASP A 192 -2.19 -20.42 -6.23
N PRO A 193 -1.41 -19.39 -5.86
CA PRO A 193 -1.77 -18.54 -4.74
C PRO A 193 -3.18 -17.98 -4.98
N SER A 194 -4.13 -18.23 -4.09
CA SER A 194 -5.47 -17.60 -4.20
C SER A 194 -5.34 -16.08 -4.28
N MET A 195 -6.27 -15.36 -4.90
CA MET A 195 -6.36 -13.88 -4.83
C MET A 195 -6.18 -13.34 -3.41
N ALA A 196 -6.72 -14.05 -2.41
CA ALA A 196 -6.55 -13.71 -0.99
C ALA A 196 -5.08 -13.75 -0.50
N GLN A 197 -4.24 -14.63 -1.07
CA GLN A 197 -2.81 -14.68 -0.77
C GLN A 197 -2.06 -13.51 -1.40
N VAL A 198 -2.36 -13.16 -2.65
CA VAL A 198 -1.78 -11.98 -3.32
C VAL A 198 -2.13 -10.73 -2.53
N ALA A 199 -3.41 -10.53 -2.23
CA ALA A 199 -3.87 -9.38 -1.48
C ALA A 199 -3.35 -9.37 -0.03
N GLY A 200 -3.23 -10.52 0.63
CA GLY A 200 -2.59 -10.62 1.95
C GLY A 200 -1.12 -10.20 1.91
N VAL A 201 -0.41 -10.52 0.83
CA VAL A 201 0.96 -10.07 0.64
C VAL A 201 1.01 -8.57 0.34
N VAL A 202 0.14 -8.04 -0.53
CA VAL A 202 0.04 -6.59 -0.79
C VAL A 202 -0.26 -5.82 0.49
N GLY A 203 -1.21 -6.27 1.31
CA GLY A 203 -1.54 -5.63 2.59
C GLY A 203 -0.36 -5.55 3.56
N ASN A 204 0.51 -6.55 3.58
CA ASN A 204 1.74 -6.49 4.38
C ASN A 204 2.70 -5.38 3.92
N TYR A 205 2.66 -4.98 2.65
CA TYR A 205 3.52 -3.92 2.11
C TYR A 205 2.92 -2.52 2.22
N VAL A 206 1.58 -2.43 2.26
CA VAL A 206 0.86 -1.17 2.51
C VAL A 206 1.21 -0.62 3.90
N ASN A 207 1.26 -1.49 4.91
CA ASN A 207 1.56 -1.11 6.30
C ASN A 207 3.05 -0.84 6.59
N LEU A 208 3.94 -1.00 5.61
CA LEU A 208 5.33 -0.59 5.78
C LEU A 208 5.44 0.94 5.79
N SER A 209 6.57 1.47 6.28
CA SER A 209 6.81 2.92 6.28
C SER A 209 7.37 3.42 4.95
N TYR A 210 6.96 4.63 4.56
CA TYR A 210 7.57 5.36 3.44
C TYR A 210 8.91 5.95 3.87
N GLY A 211 9.77 6.22 2.88
CA GLY A 211 10.99 6.99 3.10
C GLY A 211 10.67 8.45 3.37
N ARG A 212 11.58 9.16 4.06
CA ARG A 212 11.42 10.61 4.32
C ARG A 212 11.23 11.40 3.03
N ASP A 213 12.04 11.13 2.01
CA ASP A 213 11.95 11.81 0.70
C ASP A 213 10.59 11.56 0.03
N GLN A 214 10.07 10.34 0.12
CA GLN A 214 8.76 9.95 -0.44
C GLN A 214 7.61 10.70 0.24
N GLU A 215 7.70 10.94 1.55
CA GLU A 215 6.70 11.75 2.28
C GLU A 215 6.72 13.21 1.82
N LEU A 216 7.91 13.78 1.62
CA LEU A 216 8.06 15.16 1.16
C LEU A 216 7.59 15.35 -0.29
N GLU A 217 7.88 14.39 -1.17
CA GLU A 217 7.35 14.35 -2.55
C GLU A 217 5.82 14.26 -2.55
N SER A 218 5.27 13.42 -1.67
CA SER A 218 3.83 13.25 -1.50
C SER A 218 3.15 14.52 -1.00
N ASP A 219 3.77 15.23 -0.05
CA ASP A 219 3.29 16.53 0.45
C ASP A 219 3.33 17.63 -0.61
N ASP A 220 4.43 17.75 -1.36
CA ASP A 220 4.56 18.73 -2.46
C ASP A 220 3.45 18.53 -3.51
N TRP A 221 3.15 17.27 -3.86
CA TRP A 221 2.02 16.95 -4.72
C TRP A 221 0.67 17.19 -4.08
N GLY A 222 0.50 16.86 -2.80
CA GLY A 222 -0.72 17.13 -2.05
C GLY A 222 -1.09 18.61 -2.12
N VAL A 223 -0.15 19.50 -1.80
CA VAL A 223 -0.31 20.96 -1.91
C VAL A 223 -0.69 21.37 -3.33
N ARG A 224 0.03 20.87 -4.33
CA ARG A 224 -0.23 21.20 -5.74
C ARG A 224 -1.65 20.81 -6.17
N LEU A 225 -2.09 19.61 -5.79
CA LEU A 225 -3.42 19.09 -6.14
C LEU A 225 -4.52 19.84 -5.43
N MET A 226 -4.33 20.18 -4.14
CA MET A 226 -5.27 20.99 -3.38
C MET A 226 -5.45 22.37 -4.02
N LEU A 227 -4.35 23.04 -4.39
CA LEU A 227 -4.39 24.34 -5.06
C LEU A 227 -5.09 24.27 -6.43
N GLU A 228 -4.78 23.28 -7.27
CA GLU A 228 -5.42 23.11 -8.58
C GLU A 228 -6.92 22.77 -8.46
N ALA A 229 -7.30 22.03 -7.42
CA ALA A 229 -8.68 21.71 -7.11
C ALA A 229 -9.44 22.89 -6.45
N GLY A 230 -8.74 23.89 -5.92
CA GLY A 230 -9.32 25.05 -5.24
C GLY A 230 -9.69 24.77 -3.78
N TYR A 231 -8.91 23.95 -3.09
CA TYR A 231 -8.93 23.73 -1.64
C TYR A 231 -7.85 24.57 -0.96
N ASP A 232 -8.01 24.84 0.34
CA ASP A 232 -6.98 25.51 1.15
C ASP A 232 -5.83 24.54 1.50
N PRO A 233 -4.61 24.70 0.93
CA PRO A 233 -3.51 23.77 1.18
C PRO A 233 -2.94 23.88 2.61
N GLU A 234 -3.23 24.95 3.35
CA GLU A 234 -2.86 25.08 4.77
C GLU A 234 -3.51 23.97 5.62
N GLU A 235 -4.65 23.42 5.17
CA GLU A 235 -5.34 22.34 5.87
C GLU A 235 -4.56 21.02 5.83
N LEU A 236 -3.57 20.85 4.94
CA LEU A 236 -2.62 19.74 5.01
C LEU A 236 -1.73 19.84 6.25
N ILE A 237 -1.39 21.05 6.70
CA ILE A 237 -0.66 21.27 7.96
C ILE A 237 -1.57 20.94 9.14
N SER A 238 -2.84 21.36 9.11
CA SER A 238 -3.83 21.05 10.14
C SER A 238 -4.07 19.54 10.30
N VAL A 239 -4.01 18.77 9.21
CA VAL A 239 -4.05 17.29 9.26
C VAL A 239 -2.91 16.73 10.10
N MET A 240 -1.71 17.31 10.05
CA MET A 240 -0.58 16.88 10.89
C MET A 240 -0.89 17.06 12.37
N ASP A 241 -1.54 18.17 12.75
CA ASP A 241 -1.98 18.42 14.13
C ASP A 241 -3.00 17.36 14.60
N ILE A 242 -3.97 17.03 13.73
CA ILE A 242 -4.98 15.99 14.01
C ILE A 242 -4.31 14.63 14.28
N LEU A 243 -3.29 14.28 13.49
CA LEU A 243 -2.56 13.03 13.63
C LEU A 243 -1.69 13.00 14.87
N GLU A 244 -1.03 14.11 15.21
CA GLU A 244 -0.26 14.28 16.44
C GLU A 244 -1.16 14.17 17.68
N GLU A 245 -2.33 14.81 17.68
CA GLU A 245 -3.30 14.70 18.76
C GLU A 245 -3.78 13.25 18.93
N ALA A 246 -4.05 12.55 17.82
CA ALA A 246 -4.46 11.15 17.85
C ALA A 246 -3.39 10.21 18.45
N SER A 247 -2.11 10.62 18.49
CA SER A 247 -1.00 9.79 18.99
C SER A 247 -0.90 9.68 20.52
N GLY A 248 -1.45 10.64 21.27
CA GLY A 248 -1.58 10.56 22.74
C GLY A 248 -0.30 10.21 23.54
N GLY A 249 0.90 10.35 22.94
CA GLY A 249 2.20 10.18 23.59
C GLY A 249 2.62 8.75 23.99
N ARG A 250 1.87 7.69 23.66
CA ARG A 250 2.28 6.30 24.00
C ARG A 250 2.02 5.24 22.93
N ASN A 251 1.19 5.51 21.93
CA ASN A 251 1.00 4.68 20.75
C ASN A 251 1.01 5.58 19.52
N VAL A 252 2.03 5.45 18.68
CA VAL A 252 2.05 6.15 17.38
C VAL A 252 0.86 5.61 16.56
N PRO A 253 -0.03 6.46 16.02
CA PRO A 253 -1.13 6.04 15.16
C PRO A 253 -0.62 5.24 13.97
N GLU A 254 -1.47 4.39 13.39
CA GLU A 254 -1.07 3.58 12.23
C GLU A 254 -0.66 4.47 11.04
N PHE A 255 -1.36 5.60 10.83
CA PHE A 255 -0.95 6.61 9.85
C PHE A 255 0.48 7.07 10.08
N GLN A 256 0.83 7.55 11.27
CA GLN A 256 2.21 8.00 11.55
C GLN A 256 3.25 6.87 11.48
N SER A 257 2.82 5.61 11.60
CA SER A 257 3.72 4.46 11.47
C SER A 257 4.02 4.14 10.00
N SER A 258 3.04 4.30 9.12
CA SER A 258 3.18 4.08 7.67
C SER A 258 3.67 5.33 6.92
N HIS A 259 3.34 6.51 7.43
CA HIS A 259 3.69 7.86 6.99
C HIS A 259 4.46 8.58 8.12
N PRO A 260 5.75 8.26 8.33
CA PRO A 260 6.54 8.92 9.37
C PRO A 260 6.59 10.42 9.10
N SER A 261 6.60 11.24 10.15
CA SER A 261 6.73 12.70 10.01
C SER A 261 8.20 13.14 10.10
N PRO A 262 8.91 13.43 8.98
CA PRO A 262 10.18 14.14 9.02
C PRO A 262 10.08 15.46 9.79
N GLU A 263 11.19 15.84 10.42
CA GLU A 263 11.27 17.04 11.25
C GLU A 263 10.98 18.34 10.47
N ASN A 264 11.11 18.31 9.14
CA ASN A 264 10.93 19.44 8.23
C ASN A 264 9.65 19.38 7.37
N ARG A 265 8.71 18.44 7.58
CA ARG A 265 7.51 18.33 6.71
C ARG A 265 6.71 19.62 6.63
N ARG A 266 6.41 20.23 7.78
CA ARG A 266 5.59 21.46 7.84
C ARG A 266 6.26 22.61 7.09
N GLU A 267 7.56 22.81 7.31
CA GLU A 267 8.37 23.80 6.58
C GLU A 267 8.33 23.54 5.06
N MET A 268 8.47 22.28 4.63
CA MET A 268 8.40 21.94 3.19
C MET A 268 7.00 22.12 2.61
N ILE A 269 5.94 21.88 3.39
CA ILE A 269 4.55 22.16 2.98
C ILE A 269 4.36 23.68 2.81
N GLU A 270 4.80 24.49 3.78
CA GLU A 270 4.76 25.96 3.70
C GLU A 270 5.52 26.46 2.45
N GLU A 271 6.73 25.96 2.22
CA GLU A 271 7.51 26.28 1.02
C GLU A 271 6.80 25.88 -0.28
N ALA A 272 6.14 24.71 -0.31
CA ALA A 272 5.37 24.27 -1.47
C ALA A 272 4.14 25.17 -1.70
N ILE A 273 3.46 25.60 -0.62
CA ILE A 273 2.33 26.53 -0.70
C ILE A 273 2.79 27.84 -1.32
N ASP A 274 3.88 28.43 -0.84
CA ASP A 274 4.43 29.67 -1.40
C ASP A 274 4.80 29.51 -2.87
N ARG A 275 5.53 28.43 -3.18
CA ARG A 275 5.99 28.10 -4.54
C ARG A 275 4.84 27.98 -5.54
N TYR A 276 3.76 27.29 -5.18
CA TYR A 276 2.64 27.02 -6.10
C TYR A 276 1.54 28.08 -6.08
N SER A 277 1.37 28.80 -4.97
CA SER A 277 0.44 29.94 -4.90
C SER A 277 0.99 31.21 -5.55
N GLY A 278 2.29 31.23 -5.87
CA GLY A 278 2.97 32.37 -6.48
C GLY A 278 3.18 33.53 -5.51
N ARG A 279 3.34 33.22 -4.22
CA ARG A 279 3.68 34.16 -3.15
C ARG A 279 5.19 34.37 -3.05
#